data_AF-A0A8H5CTF4-F1
#
_entry.id   AF-A0A8H5CTF4-F1
#
_cell.length_a   1.000
_cell.length_b   1.000
_cell.length_c   1.000
_cell.angle_alpha   90.00
_cell.angle_beta   90.00
_cell.angle_gamma   90.00
#
_symmetry.space_group_name_H-M   'P 1'
#
loop_
_entity.id
_entity.type
_entity.pdbx_description
1 polymer ?
#
loop_
_entity_poly.entity_id
_entity_poly.type
_entity_poly.pdbx_seq_one_letter_code
_entity_poly.pdbx_strand_id
1 'polypeptide(L)'
;MLARLTATRRLPQILSVRYSSGIRDQGSVAHSKEFSKKEKAHEDQFVRQHEQEQIRKLREKINKKQAELVVRPGSTLAGHRGSEAKDISSIPMAVPPKFLCYRPLRDARGPEHLPSDLWIFSAPELRSRQTQTKRVRSARLTSATTYYLSTTLEESELPNVRRQKGVMSDAANDLPIDILILIFQVLQDDYSSLLRGALVNRAFNCAASKFLYRRVVLAPHFRIALSLRETPSIPSTSNLISACLPKYAPFVEILEITGYLPSRASPNDTLSKTILNATATFQNIRVAIFTPTTFLPDTLLPILSYLAQPSSIQTSFEEQLSEKPSRQITEHDTQSPNLRELVVNTSCTDGNNAPILTQITGLSELSIHSPTRAILDLLPDWLRRLSDSLIELHLKVRFVS
;
A
#
# COMPACT_ATOMS: atom_id res chain seq x y z
N MET A 1 -53.21 -10.19 33.84
CA MET A 1 -53.96 -9.43 32.82
C MET A 1 -53.72 -7.93 33.04
N LEU A 2 -52.73 -7.32 32.40
CA LEU A 2 -52.56 -5.86 32.39
C LEU A 2 -52.02 -5.44 31.02
N ALA A 3 -52.94 -4.99 30.16
CA ALA A 3 -52.66 -4.47 28.83
C ALA A 3 -52.13 -3.03 28.93
N ARG A 4 -50.94 -2.77 28.38
CA ARG A 4 -50.43 -1.41 28.17
C ARG A 4 -50.57 -1.07 26.69
N LEU A 5 -51.51 -0.16 26.42
CA LEU A 5 -51.73 0.48 25.13
C LEU A 5 -50.60 1.49 24.87
N THR A 6 -49.75 1.23 23.87
CA THR A 6 -48.80 2.22 23.35
C THR A 6 -49.39 2.88 22.09
N ALA A 7 -49.78 4.14 22.24
CA ALA A 7 -50.28 4.98 21.17
C ALA A 7 -49.15 5.43 20.22
N THR A 8 -49.26 5.06 18.94
CA THR A 8 -48.39 5.51 17.86
C THR A 8 -48.68 6.97 17.49
N ARG A 9 -47.80 7.91 17.88
CA ARG A 9 -47.82 9.29 17.37
C ARG A 9 -47.17 9.33 15.99
N ARG A 10 -47.97 9.60 14.95
CA ARG A 10 -47.50 9.96 13.60
C ARG A 10 -46.96 11.39 13.63
N LEU A 11 -45.71 11.57 13.22
CA LEU A 11 -45.11 12.89 12.99
C LEU A 11 -45.47 13.40 11.58
N PRO A 12 -45.69 14.71 11.40
CA PRO A 12 -46.07 15.31 10.12
C PRO A 12 -44.89 15.33 9.14
N GLN A 13 -45.16 14.92 7.89
CA GLN A 13 -44.26 15.14 6.75
C GLN A 13 -44.17 16.64 6.45
N ILE A 14 -43.02 17.24 6.74
CA ILE A 14 -42.69 18.59 6.30
C ILE A 14 -42.17 18.48 4.86
N LEU A 15 -42.98 18.99 3.93
CA LEU A 15 -42.66 19.12 2.51
C LEU A 15 -41.44 20.03 2.34
N SER A 16 -40.34 19.45 1.87
CA SER A 16 -39.15 20.20 1.46
C SER A 16 -39.44 21.00 0.18
N VAL A 17 -39.54 22.31 0.31
CA VAL A 17 -39.62 23.27 -0.80
C VAL A 17 -38.31 23.22 -1.59
N ARG A 18 -38.35 22.71 -2.83
CA ARG A 18 -37.25 22.80 -3.78
C ARG A 18 -37.17 24.23 -4.31
N TYR A 19 -36.18 25.00 -3.85
CA TYR A 19 -35.77 26.21 -4.53
C TYR A 19 -35.03 25.81 -5.82
N SER A 20 -35.75 25.79 -6.94
CA SER A 20 -35.13 25.84 -8.25
C SER A 20 -34.56 27.25 -8.44
N SER A 21 -33.25 27.37 -8.35
CA SER A 21 -32.52 28.56 -8.82
C SER A 21 -32.59 28.59 -10.35
N GLY A 22 -33.75 29.03 -10.86
CA GLY A 22 -33.92 29.44 -12.25
C GLY A 22 -33.14 30.74 -12.46
N ILE A 23 -31.85 30.59 -12.77
CA ILE A 23 -31.02 31.66 -13.30
C ILE A 23 -31.63 32.01 -14.66
N ARG A 24 -32.31 33.16 -14.69
CA ARG A 24 -32.88 33.77 -15.88
C ARG A 24 -31.74 34.20 -16.80
N ASP A 25 -31.61 33.44 -17.87
CA ASP A 25 -30.76 33.68 -19.03
C ASP A 25 -31.39 34.81 -19.89
N GLN A 26 -31.46 36.02 -19.32
CA GLN A 26 -31.95 37.22 -20.01
C GLN A 26 -30.88 38.31 -20.01
N GLY A 27 -29.85 38.05 -20.79
CA GLY A 27 -28.90 39.04 -21.26
C GLY A 27 -28.39 38.55 -22.60
N SER A 28 -29.13 38.85 -23.67
CA SER A 28 -28.73 38.55 -25.06
C SER A 28 -27.56 39.45 -25.46
N VAL A 29 -26.41 39.22 -24.86
CA VAL A 29 -25.13 39.64 -25.43
C VAL A 29 -24.87 38.61 -26.51
N ALA A 30 -24.81 39.06 -27.77
CA ALA A 30 -24.53 38.20 -28.92
C ALA A 30 -23.20 37.47 -28.69
N HIS A 31 -23.26 36.26 -28.11
CA HIS A 31 -22.13 35.34 -28.07
C HIS A 31 -21.91 34.87 -29.51
N SER A 32 -21.15 35.66 -30.26
CA SER A 32 -20.62 35.29 -31.56
C SER A 32 -19.68 34.10 -31.37
N LYS A 33 -20.25 32.89 -31.42
CA LYS A 33 -19.53 31.60 -31.34
C LYS A 33 -18.40 31.49 -32.39
N GLU A 34 -18.39 32.36 -33.39
CA GLU A 34 -17.38 32.42 -34.44
C GLU A 34 -16.16 33.25 -34.07
N PHE A 35 -16.29 34.30 -33.24
CA PHE A 35 -15.14 35.12 -32.83
C PHE A 35 -14.26 34.35 -31.83
N SER A 36 -14.88 33.64 -30.89
CA SER A 36 -14.18 32.80 -29.90
C SER A 36 -13.31 31.71 -30.52
N LYS A 37 -13.65 31.19 -31.71
CA LYS A 37 -12.83 30.16 -32.37
C LYS A 37 -11.54 30.71 -32.96
N LYS A 38 -11.55 31.93 -33.50
CA LYS A 38 -10.35 32.57 -34.05
C LYS A 38 -9.39 32.98 -32.93
N GLU A 39 -9.93 33.58 -31.87
CA GLU A 39 -9.14 33.99 -30.71
C GLU A 39 -8.49 32.78 -30.01
N LYS A 40 -9.27 31.71 -29.80
CA LYS A 40 -8.74 30.46 -29.25
C LYS A 40 -7.66 29.82 -30.14
N ALA A 41 -7.77 29.91 -31.47
CA ALA A 41 -6.75 29.39 -32.37
C ALA A 41 -5.43 30.20 -32.25
N HIS A 42 -5.51 31.52 -32.04
CA HIS A 42 -4.33 32.35 -31.78
C HIS A 42 -3.70 32.07 -30.41
N GLU A 43 -4.51 31.88 -29.37
CA GLU A 43 -4.02 31.46 -28.05
C GLU A 43 -3.33 30.10 -28.10
N ASP A 44 -3.95 29.11 -28.74
CA ASP A 44 -3.37 27.77 -28.92
C ASP A 44 -2.05 27.83 -29.71
N GLN A 45 -1.95 28.69 -30.71
CA GLN A 45 -0.72 28.90 -31.48
C GLN A 45 0.38 29.52 -30.61
N PHE A 46 0.05 30.51 -29.79
CA PHE A 46 0.98 31.14 -28.86
C PHE A 46 1.51 30.15 -27.81
N VAL A 47 0.63 29.33 -27.24
CA VAL A 47 1.00 28.28 -26.28
C VAL A 47 1.98 27.30 -26.92
N ARG A 48 1.71 26.82 -28.14
CA ARG A 48 2.62 25.90 -28.86
C ARG A 48 3.98 26.51 -29.16
N GLN A 49 4.04 27.80 -29.54
CA GLN A 49 5.31 28.48 -29.77
C GLN A 49 6.12 28.62 -28.48
N HIS A 50 5.46 29.01 -27.39
CA HIS A 50 6.10 29.14 -26.09
C HIS A 50 6.63 27.80 -25.55
N GLU A 51 5.86 26.72 -25.70
CA GLU A 51 6.32 25.36 -25.35
C GLU A 51 7.53 24.93 -26.18
N GLN A 52 7.56 25.24 -27.49
CA GLN A 52 8.71 24.96 -28.34
C GLN A 52 9.97 25.72 -27.90
N GLU A 53 9.83 26.98 -27.49
CA GLU A 53 10.94 27.77 -26.94
C GLU A 53 11.47 27.18 -25.62
N GLN A 54 10.60 26.71 -24.74
CA GLN A 54 11.01 26.06 -23.49
C GLN A 54 11.76 24.75 -23.76
N ILE A 55 11.26 23.93 -24.70
CA ILE A 55 11.94 22.68 -25.11
C ILE A 55 13.30 22.99 -25.71
N ARG A 56 13.42 24.05 -26.53
CA ARG A 56 14.71 24.50 -27.10
C ARG A 56 15.69 24.90 -26.00
N LYS A 57 15.28 25.71 -25.04
CA LYS A 57 16.10 26.11 -23.87
C LYS A 57 16.59 24.91 -23.07
N LEU A 58 15.75 23.90 -22.87
CA LEU A 58 16.13 22.66 -22.16
C LEU A 58 17.14 21.83 -22.97
N ARG A 59 16.97 21.72 -24.29
CA ARG A 59 17.93 21.02 -25.17
C ARG A 59 19.30 21.69 -25.19
N GLU A 60 19.35 23.02 -25.23
CA GLU A 60 20.61 23.77 -25.15
C GLU A 60 21.32 23.53 -23.81
N LYS A 61 20.60 23.51 -22.69
CA LYS A 61 21.17 23.18 -21.37
C LYS A 61 21.71 21.74 -21.32
N ILE A 62 21.01 20.77 -21.90
CA ILE A 62 21.47 19.37 -21.96
C ILE A 62 22.75 19.28 -22.79
N ASN A 63 22.77 19.88 -23.98
CA ASN A 63 23.96 19.86 -24.85
C ASN A 63 25.16 20.54 -24.18
N LYS A 64 24.95 21.67 -23.47
CA LYS A 64 25.99 22.35 -22.71
C LYS A 64 26.57 21.46 -21.61
N LYS A 65 25.72 20.78 -20.83
CA LYS A 65 26.19 19.84 -19.78
C LYS A 65 26.89 18.60 -20.36
N GLN A 66 26.43 18.11 -21.51
CA GLN A 66 27.11 17.00 -22.19
C GLN A 66 28.51 17.41 -22.68
N ALA A 67 28.65 18.61 -23.24
CA ALA A 67 29.96 19.14 -23.63
C ALA A 67 30.89 19.30 -22.42
N GLU A 68 30.39 19.80 -21.29
CA GLU A 68 31.16 19.93 -20.04
C GLU A 68 31.64 18.57 -19.50
N LEU A 69 30.81 17.53 -19.58
CA LEU A 69 31.19 16.18 -19.14
C LEU A 69 32.22 15.52 -20.05
N VAL A 70 32.20 15.79 -21.37
CA VAL A 70 33.21 15.29 -22.32
C VAL A 70 34.53 16.04 -22.17
N VAL A 71 34.47 17.35 -21.91
CA VAL A 71 35.65 18.20 -21.77
C VAL A 71 36.35 18.01 -20.44
N ARG A 72 35.76 17.35 -19.43
CA ARG A 72 36.46 17.02 -18.18
C ARG A 72 37.53 15.96 -18.49
N PRO A 73 38.79 16.35 -18.82
CA PRO A 73 39.81 15.41 -19.23
C PRO A 73 40.19 14.66 -17.95
N GLY A 74 40.38 13.35 -18.06
CA GLY A 74 40.62 12.47 -16.94
C GLY A 74 41.48 13.11 -15.85
N SER A 75 40.89 13.30 -14.66
CA SER A 75 41.63 13.21 -13.42
C SER A 75 42.24 11.81 -13.40
N THR A 76 43.40 11.73 -14.02
CA THR A 76 44.22 10.56 -14.18
C THR A 76 44.58 10.18 -12.75
N LEU A 77 43.94 9.14 -12.24
CA LEU A 77 44.37 8.43 -11.03
C LEU A 77 45.69 7.74 -11.37
N ALA A 78 46.74 8.55 -11.50
CA ALA A 78 48.11 8.11 -11.52
C ALA A 78 48.59 8.05 -10.07
N GLY A 79 49.04 6.86 -9.67
CA GLY A 79 50.02 6.72 -8.60
C GLY A 79 49.48 6.32 -7.23
N HIS A 80 49.28 5.02 -7.03
CA HIS A 80 49.92 4.28 -5.92
C HIS A 80 49.66 2.77 -6.09
N ARG A 81 50.44 2.13 -6.99
CA ARG A 81 50.79 0.71 -6.84
C ARG A 81 52.18 0.68 -6.21
N GLY A 82 52.21 0.70 -4.89
CA GLY A 82 53.36 0.23 -4.12
C GLY A 82 53.32 -1.29 -4.12
N SER A 83 54.32 -1.87 -4.78
CA SER A 83 54.68 -3.28 -4.74
C SER A 83 55.28 -3.63 -3.37
N GLU A 84 54.67 -4.54 -2.63
CA GLU A 84 55.37 -5.40 -1.68
C GLU A 84 54.94 -6.84 -1.93
N ALA A 85 55.77 -7.55 -2.70
CA ALA A 85 55.79 -9.00 -2.72
C ALA A 85 56.48 -9.47 -1.43
N LYS A 86 55.72 -10.07 -0.52
CA LYS A 86 56.27 -10.90 0.55
C LYS A 86 55.84 -12.34 0.32
N ASP A 87 56.85 -13.15 0.09
CA ASP A 87 56.84 -14.61 0.16
C ASP A 87 56.10 -15.09 1.41
N ILE A 88 55.05 -15.87 1.22
CA ILE A 88 54.58 -16.84 2.21
C ILE A 88 54.26 -18.13 1.46
N SER A 89 55.32 -18.90 1.21
CA SER A 89 55.21 -20.34 1.12
C SER A 89 54.73 -20.89 2.47
N SER A 90 53.85 -21.89 2.41
CA SER A 90 53.47 -22.82 3.49
C SER A 90 52.24 -22.44 4.33
N ILE A 91 51.06 -22.90 3.90
CA ILE A 91 49.98 -23.28 4.83
C ILE A 91 49.37 -24.62 4.37
N PRO A 92 49.33 -25.65 5.25
CA PRO A 92 48.80 -26.98 4.93
C PRO A 92 47.26 -27.03 5.00
N MET A 93 46.70 -28.00 4.28
CA MET A 93 45.30 -28.42 4.35
C MET A 93 44.90 -28.83 5.77
N ALA A 94 43.82 -28.26 6.30
CA ALA A 94 43.04 -28.88 7.39
C ALA A 94 41.63 -28.27 7.54
N VAL A 95 40.62 -29.14 7.30
CA VAL A 95 39.34 -29.31 8.01
C VAL A 95 38.27 -28.18 7.97
N PRO A 96 37.00 -28.51 7.63
CA PRO A 96 35.88 -27.55 7.65
C PRO A 96 35.38 -27.27 9.09
N PRO A 97 34.99 -26.03 9.44
CA PRO A 97 34.45 -25.77 10.77
C PRO A 97 32.98 -26.12 10.85
N LYS A 98 32.68 -26.87 11.92
CA LYS A 98 31.35 -27.17 12.44
C LYS A 98 30.66 -25.87 12.85
N PHE A 99 29.37 -25.76 12.54
CA PHE A 99 28.46 -24.78 13.11
C PHE A 99 28.47 -24.90 14.64
N LEU A 100 28.87 -23.83 15.33
CA LEU A 100 28.69 -23.69 16.76
C LEU A 100 27.77 -22.50 17.05
N CYS A 101 26.70 -22.82 17.79
CA CYS A 101 25.71 -21.94 18.35
C CYS A 101 26.35 -20.85 19.22
N TYR A 102 25.87 -19.61 19.08
CA TYR A 102 26.23 -18.50 19.98
C TYR A 102 25.02 -18.09 20.84
N ARG A 103 25.17 -18.24 22.15
CA ARG A 103 24.53 -17.47 23.24
C ARG A 103 25.19 -17.87 24.56
N PRO A 104 25.12 -17.05 25.63
CA PRO A 104 25.38 -15.62 25.74
C PRO A 104 26.48 -15.35 26.79
N LEU A 105 27.05 -14.14 26.85
CA LEU A 105 27.76 -13.71 28.07
C LEU A 105 27.31 -12.31 28.49
N ARG A 106 26.95 -12.24 29.76
CA ARG A 106 26.45 -11.10 30.52
C ARG A 106 27.61 -10.42 31.25
N ASP A 107 27.37 -9.15 31.56
CA ASP A 107 27.91 -8.31 32.64
C ASP A 107 29.34 -7.76 32.52
N ALA A 108 29.44 -6.43 32.38
CA ALA A 108 30.24 -5.57 33.26
C ALA A 108 29.84 -4.08 33.15
N ARG A 109 30.01 -3.39 34.27
CA ARG A 109 29.52 -2.04 34.62
C ARG A 109 30.53 -0.95 34.23
N GLY A 110 30.02 0.26 34.03
CA GLY A 110 30.60 1.47 34.63
C GLY A 110 31.24 2.49 33.67
N PRO A 111 31.09 3.82 33.92
CA PRO A 111 31.12 4.85 32.89
C PRO A 111 32.31 5.81 33.02
N GLU A 112 32.92 6.27 31.92
CA GLU A 112 33.70 7.52 31.91
C GLU A 112 33.63 8.25 30.57
N HIS A 113 33.85 9.56 30.69
CA HIS A 113 33.59 10.68 29.80
C HIS A 113 34.59 10.85 28.62
N LEU A 114 34.09 11.54 27.57
CA LEU A 114 34.78 12.33 26.51
C LEU A 114 35.34 11.60 25.26
N PRO A 115 35.61 12.32 24.14
CA PRO A 115 34.98 13.53 23.62
C PRO A 115 34.49 13.37 22.16
N SER A 116 33.62 14.31 21.77
CA SER A 116 33.25 14.65 20.41
C SER A 116 34.48 14.95 19.55
N ASP A 117 34.64 14.27 18.41
CA ASP A 117 35.03 14.86 17.13
C ASP A 117 35.13 13.81 16.02
N LEU A 118 34.73 14.23 14.81
CA LEU A 118 35.04 13.68 13.49
C LEU A 118 34.78 12.18 13.26
N TRP A 119 33.75 11.85 12.47
CA TRP A 119 33.87 11.02 11.27
C TRP A 119 32.66 11.27 10.35
N ILE A 120 32.89 11.98 9.24
CA ILE A 120 31.98 12.02 8.09
C ILE A 120 32.42 10.87 7.17
N PHE A 121 31.63 9.82 7.06
CA PHE A 121 31.73 8.84 5.98
C PHE A 121 30.36 8.69 5.31
N SER A 122 30.21 9.36 4.17
CA SER A 122 29.14 9.07 3.20
C SER A 122 29.44 7.73 2.54
N ALA A 123 28.55 6.76 2.71
CA ALA A 123 28.56 5.53 1.93
C ALA A 123 27.91 5.76 0.55
N PRO A 124 28.44 5.17 -0.54
CA PRO A 124 27.97 5.43 -1.90
C PRO A 124 26.76 4.56 -2.27
N GLU A 125 25.83 5.17 -3.01
CA GLU A 125 24.73 4.50 -3.71
C GLU A 125 25.22 3.36 -4.61
N LEU A 126 24.68 2.16 -4.36
CA LEU A 126 24.73 1.02 -5.27
C LEU A 126 23.92 1.33 -6.54
N ARG A 127 24.56 1.95 -7.53
CA ARG A 127 24.06 1.96 -8.92
C ARG A 127 24.46 0.66 -9.61
N SER A 128 23.49 -0.22 -9.82
CA SER A 128 23.63 -1.35 -10.74
C SER A 128 23.83 -0.83 -12.17
N ARG A 129 25.00 -1.15 -12.74
CA ARG A 129 25.31 -0.95 -14.15
C ARG A 129 24.54 -1.96 -14.99
N GLN A 130 23.48 -1.52 -15.67
CA GLN A 130 22.91 -2.24 -16.81
C GLN A 130 23.76 -1.92 -18.05
N THR A 131 24.50 -2.91 -18.53
CA THR A 131 25.21 -2.86 -19.81
C THR A 131 24.20 -2.81 -20.96
N GLN A 132 24.26 -1.74 -21.76
CA GLN A 132 23.52 -1.62 -23.01
C GLN A 132 24.14 -2.52 -24.09
N THR A 133 23.38 -3.48 -24.59
CA THR A 133 23.62 -4.08 -25.91
C THR A 133 22.63 -3.51 -26.93
N LYS A 134 23.22 -2.97 -27.99
CA LYS A 134 22.67 -2.44 -29.25
C LYS A 134 21.30 -2.96 -29.71
N ARG A 135 20.43 -1.98 -30.00
CA ARG A 135 19.53 -1.81 -31.16
C ARG A 135 19.19 -3.07 -32.00
N VAL A 136 17.91 -3.45 -31.93
CA VAL A 136 17.12 -3.78 -33.13
C VAL A 136 15.86 -2.91 -33.11
N ARG A 137 15.59 -2.25 -34.22
CA ARG A 137 14.39 -1.43 -34.46
C ARG A 137 13.16 -2.35 -34.49
N SER A 138 12.10 -2.06 -33.72
CA SER A 138 10.74 -2.09 -34.25
C SER A 138 9.69 -1.54 -33.28
N ALA A 139 8.69 -0.90 -33.89
CA ALA A 139 7.35 -0.55 -33.40
C ALA A 139 7.20 0.40 -32.18
N ARG A 140 6.70 1.60 -32.50
CA ARG A 140 5.97 2.48 -31.58
C ARG A 140 4.80 1.71 -30.95
N LEU A 141 4.83 1.52 -29.64
CA LEU A 141 3.63 1.32 -28.83
C LEU A 141 3.42 2.59 -28.02
N THR A 142 2.51 3.42 -28.52
CA THR A 142 1.94 4.55 -27.80
C THR A 142 1.21 4.07 -26.56
N SER A 143 1.43 4.80 -25.46
CA SER A 143 0.73 4.73 -24.19
C SER A 143 -0.77 4.44 -24.35
N ALA A 144 -1.18 3.26 -23.89
CA ALA A 144 -2.57 2.88 -23.65
C ALA A 144 -2.57 1.87 -22.50
N THR A 145 -2.49 2.37 -21.27
CA THR A 145 -2.70 1.55 -20.06
C THR A 145 -3.52 2.34 -19.05
N THR A 146 -4.74 2.68 -19.46
CA THR A 146 -5.80 3.15 -18.58
C THR A 146 -7.09 2.79 -19.29
N TYR A 147 -7.57 1.58 -19.08
CA TYR A 147 -8.96 1.11 -19.12
C TYR A 147 -8.91 -0.38 -18.73
N TYR A 148 -9.99 -0.91 -18.13
CA TYR A 148 -10.16 -2.20 -17.42
C TYR A 148 -9.93 -2.09 -15.89
N LEU A 149 -10.88 -2.38 -15.00
CA LEU A 149 -12.09 -3.22 -15.08
C LEU A 149 -13.28 -2.59 -14.34
N SER A 150 -14.36 -2.33 -15.07
CA SER A 150 -15.74 -2.35 -14.55
C SER A 150 -16.58 -3.22 -15.49
N THR A 151 -16.22 -4.50 -15.60
CA THR A 151 -17.13 -5.51 -16.13
C THR A 151 -18.03 -5.95 -14.99
N THR A 152 -19.20 -5.32 -14.91
CA THR A 152 -20.33 -5.82 -14.14
C THR A 152 -20.71 -7.18 -14.70
N LEU A 153 -20.31 -8.25 -14.00
CA LEU A 153 -20.92 -9.57 -14.13
C LEU A 153 -22.30 -9.47 -13.47
N GLU A 154 -23.30 -9.02 -14.24
CA GLU A 154 -24.68 -9.39 -13.99
C GLU A 154 -24.85 -10.85 -14.47
N GLU A 155 -24.73 -11.80 -13.55
CA GLU A 155 -25.31 -13.12 -13.72
C GLU A 155 -26.84 -12.97 -13.69
N SER A 156 -27.41 -12.70 -14.86
CA SER A 156 -28.85 -12.82 -15.09
C SER A 156 -29.18 -14.29 -15.36
N GLU A 157 -30.09 -14.83 -14.55
CA GLU A 157 -30.66 -16.17 -14.71
C GLU A 157 -31.41 -16.25 -16.05
N LEU A 158 -30.78 -16.85 -17.06
CA LEU A 158 -31.46 -17.27 -18.29
C LEU A 158 -31.57 -18.80 -18.35
N PRO A 159 -32.67 -19.33 -18.92
CA PRO A 159 -33.02 -20.73 -18.81
C PRO A 159 -32.13 -21.61 -19.69
N ASN A 160 -31.35 -22.45 -19.03
CA ASN A 160 -31.09 -23.86 -19.30
C ASN A 160 -31.16 -24.34 -20.79
N VAL A 161 -30.39 -23.73 -21.67
CA VAL A 161 -30.07 -24.34 -22.97
C VAL A 161 -28.91 -25.32 -22.73
N ARG A 162 -29.24 -26.61 -22.62
CA ARG A 162 -28.30 -27.75 -22.60
C ARG A 162 -27.44 -27.75 -23.87
N ARG A 163 -26.40 -26.93 -23.92
CA ARG A 163 -25.25 -27.16 -24.80
C ARG A 163 -24.47 -28.33 -24.20
N GLN A 164 -24.57 -29.50 -24.83
CA GLN A 164 -23.58 -30.56 -24.65
C GLN A 164 -22.22 -30.02 -25.08
N LYS A 165 -21.51 -29.40 -24.13
CA LYS A 165 -20.08 -29.10 -24.25
C LYS A 165 -19.38 -30.45 -24.19
N GLY A 166 -18.90 -30.91 -25.33
CA GLY A 166 -18.07 -32.10 -25.41
C GLY A 166 -16.96 -32.03 -24.37
N VAL A 167 -16.84 -33.10 -23.58
CA VAL A 167 -15.79 -33.34 -22.59
C VAL A 167 -14.48 -33.62 -23.35
N MET A 168 -13.99 -32.64 -24.11
CA MET A 168 -12.61 -32.66 -24.58
C MET A 168 -11.78 -32.09 -23.43
N SER A 169 -11.14 -33.01 -22.73
CA SER A 169 -10.25 -32.80 -21.58
C SER A 169 -9.38 -31.55 -21.74
N ASP A 170 -9.58 -30.59 -20.82
CA ASP A 170 -8.75 -29.39 -20.59
C ASP A 170 -7.31 -29.71 -20.15
N ALA A 171 -6.79 -30.92 -20.43
CA ALA A 171 -5.47 -31.38 -20.03
C ALA A 171 -4.31 -30.51 -20.57
N ALA A 172 -4.56 -29.69 -21.59
CA ALA A 172 -3.57 -28.74 -22.12
C ALA A 172 -3.40 -27.47 -21.28
N ASN A 173 -4.29 -27.22 -20.31
CA ASN A 173 -4.26 -26.00 -19.48
C ASN A 173 -3.78 -26.24 -18.04
N ASP A 174 -3.57 -27.50 -17.65
CA ASP A 174 -3.13 -27.87 -16.32
C ASP A 174 -1.60 -27.80 -16.25
N LEU A 175 -1.08 -26.63 -15.87
CA LEU A 175 0.31 -26.54 -15.42
C LEU A 175 0.47 -27.42 -14.17
N PRO A 176 1.48 -28.31 -14.11
CA PRO A 176 1.78 -29.06 -12.90
C PRO A 176 1.94 -28.14 -11.70
N ILE A 177 1.29 -28.48 -10.58
CA ILE A 177 1.29 -27.68 -9.36
C ILE A 177 2.72 -27.40 -8.88
N ASP A 178 3.63 -28.36 -9.04
CA ASP A 178 5.04 -28.22 -8.67
C ASP A 178 5.75 -27.10 -9.46
N ILE A 179 5.44 -26.95 -10.74
CA ILE A 179 6.01 -25.88 -11.58
C ILE A 179 5.43 -24.52 -11.15
N LEU A 180 4.14 -24.46 -10.83
CA LEU A 180 3.52 -23.23 -10.33
C LEU A 180 4.16 -22.78 -9.01
N ILE A 181 4.45 -23.72 -8.09
CA ILE A 181 5.13 -23.41 -6.82
C ILE A 181 6.51 -22.80 -7.10
N LEU A 182 7.31 -23.39 -8.00
CA LEU A 182 8.62 -22.85 -8.37
C LEU A 182 8.52 -21.46 -9.01
N ILE A 183 7.56 -21.24 -9.91
CA ILE A 183 7.32 -19.93 -10.52
C ILE A 183 6.94 -18.90 -9.45
N PHE A 184 6.04 -19.25 -8.53
CA PHE A 184 5.62 -18.33 -7.47
C PHE A 184 6.72 -18.04 -6.46
N GLN A 185 7.60 -19.01 -6.18
CA GLN A 185 8.76 -18.79 -5.32
C GLN A 185 9.75 -17.80 -5.96
N VAL A 186 9.97 -17.87 -7.27
CA VAL A 186 10.83 -16.93 -8.00
C VAL A 186 10.19 -15.56 -8.16
N LEU A 187 8.87 -15.51 -8.38
CA LEU A 187 8.12 -14.28 -8.66
C LEU A 187 7.46 -13.66 -7.42
N GLN A 188 7.72 -14.16 -6.21
CA GLN A 188 7.02 -13.73 -5.00
C GLN A 188 7.07 -12.21 -4.78
N ASP A 189 8.19 -11.59 -5.13
CA ASP A 189 8.40 -10.14 -4.99
C ASP A 189 8.09 -9.33 -6.26
N ASP A 190 7.93 -9.98 -7.42
CA ASP A 190 7.60 -9.31 -8.69
C ASP A 190 6.10 -9.42 -9.00
N TYR A 191 5.34 -8.60 -8.27
CA TYR A 191 3.89 -8.47 -8.43
C TYR A 191 3.48 -8.17 -9.88
N SER A 192 4.30 -7.41 -10.61
CA SER A 192 3.99 -6.99 -11.97
C SER A 192 4.03 -8.15 -12.96
N SER A 193 5.02 -9.04 -12.81
CA SER A 193 5.14 -10.26 -13.61
C SER A 193 4.05 -11.27 -13.25
N LEU A 194 3.72 -11.43 -11.97
CA LEU A 194 2.59 -12.27 -11.53
C LEU A 194 1.27 -11.80 -12.14
N LEU A 195 1.00 -10.50 -12.09
CA LEU A 195 -0.23 -9.94 -12.65
C LEU A 195 -0.31 -10.18 -14.16
N ARG A 196 0.79 -9.95 -14.90
CA ARG A 196 0.84 -10.21 -16.35
C ARG A 196 0.63 -11.70 -16.67
N GLY A 197 1.25 -12.60 -15.91
CA GLY A 197 1.04 -14.05 -16.05
C GLY A 197 -0.42 -14.46 -15.79
N ALA A 198 -1.04 -13.86 -14.79
CA ALA A 198 -2.45 -14.09 -14.44
C ALA A 198 -3.44 -13.61 -15.52
N LEU A 199 -3.03 -12.73 -16.44
CA LEU A 199 -3.88 -12.32 -17.56
C LEU A 199 -3.86 -13.31 -18.73
N VAL A 200 -2.81 -14.14 -18.84
CA VAL A 200 -2.59 -15.01 -20.00
C VAL A 200 -3.24 -16.39 -19.81
N ASN A 201 -3.22 -16.93 -18.59
CA ASN A 201 -3.70 -18.29 -18.31
C ASN A 201 -4.65 -18.30 -17.10
N ARG A 202 -5.83 -18.92 -17.24
CA ARG A 202 -6.86 -18.97 -16.19
C ARG A 202 -6.47 -19.87 -15.00
N ALA A 203 -5.82 -21.00 -15.24
CA ALA A 203 -5.32 -21.88 -14.18
C ALA A 203 -4.22 -21.15 -13.37
N PHE A 204 -3.30 -20.48 -14.07
CA PHE A 204 -2.30 -19.61 -13.44
C PHE A 204 -2.96 -18.48 -12.66
N ASN A 205 -3.98 -17.81 -13.21
CA ASN A 205 -4.74 -16.77 -12.51
C ASN A 205 -5.34 -17.28 -11.20
N CYS A 206 -5.94 -18.47 -11.21
CA CYS A 206 -6.57 -19.06 -10.03
C CYS A 206 -5.54 -19.29 -8.91
N ALA A 207 -4.35 -19.81 -9.26
CA ALA A 207 -3.29 -20.04 -8.29
C ALA A 207 -2.60 -18.73 -7.86
N ALA A 208 -2.33 -17.83 -8.81
CA ALA A 208 -1.66 -16.55 -8.58
C ALA A 208 -2.52 -15.57 -7.77
N SER A 209 -3.85 -15.66 -7.86
CA SER A 209 -4.77 -14.81 -7.08
C SER A 209 -4.49 -14.88 -5.58
N LYS A 210 -4.15 -16.07 -5.05
CA LYS A 210 -3.79 -16.22 -3.64
C LYS A 210 -2.55 -15.40 -3.28
N PHE A 211 -1.55 -15.34 -4.15
CA PHE A 211 -0.33 -14.55 -3.94
C PHE A 211 -0.56 -13.05 -4.18
N LEU A 212 -1.30 -12.69 -5.22
CA LEU A 212 -1.62 -11.29 -5.56
C LEU A 212 -2.45 -10.61 -4.47
N TYR A 213 -3.40 -11.31 -3.86
CA TYR A 213 -4.22 -10.74 -2.79
C TYR A 213 -3.69 -11.03 -1.39
N ARG A 214 -2.55 -11.73 -1.26
CA ARG A 214 -1.91 -12.00 0.03
C ARG A 214 -1.57 -10.72 0.78
N ARG A 215 -1.06 -9.73 0.05
CA ARG A 215 -0.65 -8.42 0.58
C ARG A 215 -1.49 -7.34 -0.06
N VAL A 216 -2.18 -6.57 0.78
CA VAL A 216 -2.96 -5.41 0.37
C VAL A 216 -2.22 -4.16 0.81
N VAL A 217 -1.81 -3.34 -0.15
CA VAL A 217 -1.05 -2.12 0.10
C VAL A 217 -1.91 -0.90 -0.23
N LEU A 218 -2.09 -0.04 0.76
CA LEU A 218 -2.66 1.28 0.62
C LEU A 218 -1.57 2.31 0.83
N ALA A 219 -1.01 2.83 -0.27
CA ALA A 219 0.05 3.83 -0.27
C ALA A 219 -0.34 5.06 -1.09
N PRO A 220 -1.24 5.94 -0.59
CA PRO A 220 -1.54 7.20 -1.24
C PRO A 220 -0.27 8.05 -1.41
N HIS A 221 -0.12 8.58 -2.63
CA HIS A 221 1.01 9.43 -3.00
C HIS A 221 0.85 10.82 -2.39
N PHE A 222 1.97 11.47 -2.08
CA PHE A 222 1.96 12.87 -1.67
C PHE A 222 1.35 13.74 -2.76
N ARG A 223 0.42 14.62 -2.38
CA ARG A 223 -0.10 15.68 -3.24
C ARG A 223 0.15 17.02 -2.58
N ILE A 224 0.89 17.89 -3.27
CA ILE A 224 1.17 19.25 -2.81
C ILE A 224 -0.11 20.10 -2.84
N ALA A 225 -0.91 19.93 -3.90
CA ALA A 225 -2.16 20.65 -4.07
C ALA A 225 -3.32 19.86 -3.47
N LEU A 226 -3.97 20.44 -2.47
CA LEU A 226 -5.30 20.01 -2.01
C LEU A 226 -6.30 20.32 -3.12
N SER A 227 -6.57 19.32 -3.95
CA SER A 227 -7.68 19.39 -4.90
C SER A 227 -9.00 19.35 -4.13
N LEU A 228 -9.62 20.50 -3.86
CA LEU A 228 -10.92 20.58 -3.18
C LEU A 228 -12.05 19.81 -3.90
N ARG A 229 -11.85 19.48 -5.19
CA ARG A 229 -12.80 18.70 -5.99
C ARG A 229 -12.54 17.20 -5.95
N GLU A 230 -11.33 16.77 -5.62
CA GLU A 230 -11.02 15.35 -5.55
C GLU A 230 -11.41 14.85 -4.17
N THR A 231 -12.50 14.08 -4.12
CA THR A 231 -12.77 13.25 -2.95
C THR A 231 -11.55 12.35 -2.70
N PRO A 232 -11.17 12.12 -1.44
CA PRO A 232 -10.07 11.20 -1.09
C PRO A 232 -10.44 9.80 -1.58
N SER A 233 -10.08 9.52 -2.82
CA SER A 233 -10.33 8.25 -3.48
C SER A 233 -9.13 7.34 -3.25
N ILE A 234 -9.44 6.06 -3.13
CA ILE A 234 -8.42 5.02 -3.05
C ILE A 234 -7.55 5.14 -4.32
N PRO A 235 -6.22 5.21 -4.20
CA PRO A 235 -5.36 5.34 -5.36
C PRO A 235 -5.62 4.16 -6.28
N SER A 236 -5.72 4.41 -7.59
CA SER A 236 -5.96 3.37 -8.61
C SER A 236 -4.91 2.26 -8.62
N THR A 237 -3.75 2.51 -7.99
CA THR A 237 -2.66 1.54 -7.82
C THR A 237 -2.90 0.56 -6.68
N SER A 238 -3.84 0.83 -5.77
CA SER A 238 -4.13 -0.07 -4.65
C SER A 238 -5.07 -1.19 -5.07
N ASN A 239 -4.76 -2.41 -4.63
CA ASN A 239 -5.60 -3.59 -4.79
C ASN A 239 -6.71 -3.69 -3.72
N LEU A 240 -6.84 -2.70 -2.82
CA LEU A 240 -7.76 -2.74 -1.67
C LEU A 240 -9.21 -3.07 -2.07
N ILE A 241 -9.77 -2.36 -3.06
CA ILE A 241 -11.17 -2.55 -3.47
C ILE A 241 -11.40 -3.96 -4.02
N SER A 242 -10.46 -4.45 -4.85
CA SER A 242 -10.53 -5.79 -5.41
C SER A 242 -10.33 -6.87 -4.34
N ALA A 243 -9.47 -6.63 -3.35
CA ALA A 243 -9.26 -7.54 -2.23
C ALA A 243 -10.51 -7.68 -1.34
N CYS A 244 -11.34 -6.64 -1.23
CA CYS A 244 -12.60 -6.70 -0.48
C CYS A 244 -13.68 -7.58 -1.13
N LEU A 245 -13.45 -8.10 -2.35
CA LEU A 245 -14.41 -9.03 -2.95
C LEU A 245 -14.44 -10.35 -2.15
N PRO A 246 -15.61 -10.96 -1.91
CA PRO A 246 -15.73 -12.18 -1.10
C PRO A 246 -14.82 -13.33 -1.56
N LYS A 247 -14.54 -13.39 -2.87
CA LYS A 247 -13.63 -14.38 -3.46
C LYS A 247 -12.16 -14.21 -3.03
N TYR A 248 -11.71 -12.97 -2.81
CA TYR A 248 -10.30 -12.64 -2.57
C TYR A 248 -10.01 -12.26 -1.12
N ALA A 249 -11.00 -11.78 -0.38
CA ALA A 249 -10.86 -11.38 1.01
C ALA A 249 -10.24 -12.45 1.93
N PRO A 250 -10.54 -13.76 1.77
CA PRO A 250 -9.91 -14.80 2.58
C PRO A 250 -8.41 -14.98 2.30
N PHE A 251 -7.89 -14.48 1.19
CA PHE A 251 -6.47 -14.58 0.86
C PHE A 251 -5.63 -13.49 1.51
N VAL A 252 -6.24 -12.43 2.04
CA VAL A 252 -5.52 -11.30 2.62
C VAL A 252 -4.91 -11.71 3.96
N GLU A 253 -3.58 -11.77 4.00
CA GLU A 253 -2.79 -12.06 5.19
C GLU A 253 -2.05 -10.82 5.73
N ILE A 254 -1.67 -9.91 4.83
CA ILE A 254 -0.86 -8.74 5.14
C ILE A 254 -1.63 -7.48 4.72
N LEU A 255 -1.95 -6.63 5.69
CA LEU A 255 -2.51 -5.30 5.44
C LEU A 255 -1.44 -4.25 5.71
N GLU A 256 -1.11 -3.48 4.69
CA GLU A 256 -0.11 -2.42 4.77
C GLU A 256 -0.71 -1.07 4.40
N ILE A 257 -0.63 -0.12 5.33
CA ILE A 257 -1.05 1.26 5.15
C ILE A 257 0.16 2.17 5.32
N THR A 258 0.59 2.78 4.23
CA THR A 258 1.77 3.64 4.14
C THR A 258 1.48 4.90 3.35
N GLY A 259 2.47 5.76 3.15
CA GLY A 259 2.30 6.98 2.36
C GLY A 259 1.54 8.08 3.09
N TYR A 260 0.87 8.96 2.34
CA TYR A 260 0.30 10.20 2.87
C TYR A 260 -1.21 10.08 3.03
N LEU A 261 -1.67 9.76 4.25
CA LEU A 261 -3.09 9.81 4.59
C LEU A 261 -3.52 11.28 4.81
N PRO A 262 -4.79 11.61 4.52
CA PRO A 262 -5.31 12.96 4.75
C PRO A 262 -5.20 13.31 6.24
N SER A 263 -4.59 14.46 6.54
CA SER A 263 -4.41 14.95 7.91
C SER A 263 -5.61 15.75 8.43
N ARG A 264 -6.63 15.96 7.60
CA ARG A 264 -7.86 16.69 7.93
C ARG A 264 -9.05 15.80 7.61
N ALA A 265 -9.98 15.70 8.55
CA ALA A 265 -11.26 15.03 8.33
C ALA A 265 -11.99 15.74 7.19
N SER A 266 -12.17 15.08 6.05
CA SER A 266 -13.17 15.53 5.10
C SER A 266 -14.55 15.26 5.71
N PRO A 267 -15.55 16.13 5.52
CA PRO A 267 -16.91 15.87 6.00
C PRO A 267 -17.46 14.55 5.43
N ASN A 268 -16.95 14.12 4.27
CA ASN A 268 -17.17 12.80 3.69
C ASN A 268 -15.87 12.00 3.72
N ASP A 269 -15.47 11.52 4.88
CA ASP A 269 -14.31 10.63 5.01
C ASP A 269 -14.66 9.22 4.51
N THR A 270 -14.59 9.05 3.18
CA THR A 270 -14.81 7.77 2.52
C THR A 270 -13.66 6.80 2.74
N LEU A 271 -12.45 7.32 2.94
CA LEU A 271 -11.25 6.49 3.05
C LEU A 271 -11.27 5.70 4.36
N SER A 272 -11.46 6.36 5.50
CA SER A 272 -11.48 5.70 6.81
C SER A 272 -12.55 4.61 6.88
N LYS A 273 -13.76 4.92 6.37
CA LYS A 273 -14.86 3.95 6.29
C LYS A 273 -14.52 2.78 5.40
N THR A 274 -13.88 3.02 4.25
CA THR A 274 -13.53 1.93 3.33
C THR A 274 -12.44 1.04 3.90
N ILE A 275 -11.43 1.62 4.58
CA ILE A 275 -10.39 0.82 5.25
C ILE A 275 -11.00 0.01 6.38
N LEU A 276 -11.87 0.60 7.20
CA LEU A 276 -12.56 -0.10 8.29
C LEU A 276 -13.40 -1.27 7.75
N ASN A 277 -14.18 -1.04 6.70
CA ASN A 277 -14.97 -2.08 6.06
C ASN A 277 -14.07 -3.17 5.46
N ALA A 278 -12.95 -2.79 4.85
CA ALA A 278 -11.97 -3.73 4.31
C ALA A 278 -11.38 -4.61 5.42
N THR A 279 -10.97 -4.00 6.54
CA THR A 279 -10.43 -4.73 7.69
C THR A 279 -11.43 -5.69 8.30
N ALA A 280 -12.72 -5.34 8.29
CA ALA A 280 -13.79 -6.25 8.73
C ALA A 280 -14.02 -7.42 7.76
N THR A 281 -13.72 -7.23 6.48
CA THR A 281 -13.89 -8.28 5.46
C THR A 281 -12.72 -9.29 5.47
N PHE A 282 -11.54 -8.88 5.91
CA PHE A 282 -10.32 -9.69 5.88
C PHE A 282 -10.21 -10.60 7.11
N GLN A 283 -10.66 -11.84 6.97
CA GLN A 283 -10.70 -12.83 8.07
C GLN A 283 -9.30 -13.34 8.48
N ASN A 284 -8.34 -13.31 7.57
CA ASN A 284 -7.03 -13.96 7.74
C ASN A 284 -5.87 -12.98 7.95
N ILE A 285 -6.12 -11.73 8.38
CA ILE A 285 -5.05 -10.78 8.67
C ILE A 285 -4.15 -11.35 9.77
N ARG A 286 -2.86 -11.51 9.43
CA ARG A 286 -1.78 -11.93 10.34
C ARG A 286 -0.77 -10.84 10.58
N VAL A 287 -0.53 -9.99 9.57
CA VAL A 287 0.46 -8.91 9.63
C VAL A 287 -0.25 -7.60 9.34
N ALA A 288 -0.11 -6.64 10.23
CA ALA A 288 -0.60 -5.29 10.04
C ALA A 288 0.55 -4.28 10.12
N ILE A 289 0.75 -3.52 9.03
CA ILE A 289 1.81 -2.54 8.90
C ILE A 289 1.17 -1.16 8.78
N PHE A 290 1.26 -0.34 9.82
CA PHE A 290 0.80 1.04 9.84
C PHE A 290 1.99 1.97 9.95
N THR A 291 2.51 2.41 8.80
CA THR A 291 3.58 3.41 8.75
C THR A 291 3.23 4.57 7.83
N PRO A 292 2.12 5.30 8.09
CA PRO A 292 1.77 6.49 7.33
C PRO A 292 2.78 7.63 7.61
N THR A 293 3.11 8.40 6.59
CA THR A 293 3.93 9.60 6.70
C THR A 293 3.14 10.76 7.32
N THR A 294 1.87 10.89 6.96
CA THR A 294 0.92 11.85 7.50
C THR A 294 -0.41 11.14 7.73
N PHE A 295 -1.15 11.51 8.77
CA PHE A 295 -2.45 10.92 9.07
C PHE A 295 -3.26 11.79 10.02
N LEU A 296 -4.57 11.54 10.07
CA LEU A 296 -5.47 12.03 11.10
C LEU A 296 -5.61 10.93 12.19
N PRO A 297 -5.46 11.24 13.48
CA PRO A 297 -5.60 10.28 14.57
C PRO A 297 -6.91 9.46 14.50
N ASP A 298 -8.02 10.15 14.20
CA ASP A 298 -9.36 9.57 14.20
C ASP A 298 -9.58 8.52 13.10
N THR A 299 -8.77 8.53 12.04
CA THR A 299 -8.89 7.58 10.92
C THR A 299 -8.45 6.17 11.29
N LEU A 300 -7.34 6.05 12.04
CA LEU A 300 -6.75 4.75 12.36
C LEU A 300 -7.32 4.14 13.64
N LEU A 301 -7.86 4.97 14.54
CA LEU A 301 -8.44 4.54 15.81
C LEU A 301 -9.47 3.42 15.67
N PRO A 302 -10.49 3.52 14.79
CA PRO A 302 -11.48 2.46 14.61
C PRO A 302 -10.87 1.15 14.10
N ILE A 303 -9.88 1.25 13.22
CA ILE A 303 -9.20 0.10 12.63
C ILE A 303 -8.38 -0.63 13.68
N LEU A 304 -7.59 0.12 14.47
CA LEU A 304 -6.79 -0.44 15.56
C LEU A 304 -7.67 -1.05 16.65
N SER A 305 -8.77 -0.39 16.99
CA SER A 305 -9.77 -0.93 17.93
C SER A 305 -10.38 -2.24 17.41
N TYR A 306 -10.75 -2.30 16.13
CA TYR A 306 -11.27 -3.51 15.50
C TYR A 306 -10.25 -4.67 15.54
N LEU A 307 -8.98 -4.39 15.24
CA LEU A 307 -7.91 -5.38 15.31
C LEU A 307 -7.54 -5.79 16.75
N ALA A 308 -7.86 -4.96 17.75
CA ALA A 308 -7.64 -5.27 19.16
C ALA A 308 -8.73 -6.16 19.77
N GLN A 309 -9.88 -6.30 19.11
CA GLN A 309 -10.99 -7.08 19.66
C GLN A 309 -10.65 -8.58 19.70
N PRO A 310 -10.83 -9.24 20.86
CA PRO A 310 -10.68 -10.69 20.94
C PRO A 310 -11.79 -11.37 20.14
N SER A 311 -11.51 -12.61 19.74
CA SER A 311 -12.32 -13.37 18.79
C SER A 311 -13.79 -13.51 19.14
N SER A 312 -14.10 -13.43 20.42
CA SER A 312 -15.41 -13.71 20.99
C SER A 312 -16.45 -12.60 20.79
N ILE A 313 -16.08 -11.39 20.36
CA ILE A 313 -16.96 -10.20 20.44
C ILE A 313 -17.48 -9.69 19.08
N GLN A 314 -16.93 -10.17 17.96
CA GLN A 314 -17.16 -9.55 16.63
C GLN A 314 -18.58 -9.71 16.06
N THR A 315 -19.42 -10.61 16.60
CA THR A 315 -20.78 -10.86 16.09
C THR A 315 -21.75 -9.70 16.27
N SER A 316 -21.42 -8.68 17.08
CA SER A 316 -22.35 -7.57 17.39
C SER A 316 -22.16 -6.30 16.54
N PHE A 317 -21.00 -6.12 15.89
CA PHE A 317 -20.69 -4.86 15.18
C PHE A 317 -21.30 -4.80 13.76
N GLU A 318 -21.56 -5.96 13.14
CA GLU A 318 -22.10 -6.05 11.79
C GLU A 318 -23.54 -5.52 11.68
N GLU A 319 -24.28 -5.54 12.80
CA GLU A 319 -25.68 -5.08 12.84
C GLU A 319 -25.82 -3.56 12.69
N GLN A 320 -24.77 -2.77 12.95
CA GLN A 320 -24.81 -1.31 12.82
C GLN A 320 -24.36 -0.76 11.46
N LEU A 321 -23.71 -1.57 10.62
CA LEU A 321 -23.17 -1.12 9.32
C LEU A 321 -24.06 -1.48 8.12
N SER A 322 -25.10 -2.30 8.31
CA SER A 322 -25.97 -2.77 7.23
C SER A 322 -27.42 -2.30 7.38
N GLU A 323 -27.78 -1.18 6.76
CA GLU A 323 -29.19 -0.73 6.63
C GLU A 323 -29.98 -1.47 5.52
N LYS A 324 -29.47 -2.58 4.96
CA LYS A 324 -30.21 -3.35 3.94
C LYS A 324 -30.55 -4.77 4.43
N PRO A 325 -31.85 -5.10 4.59
CA PRO A 325 -32.27 -6.42 5.00
C PRO A 325 -32.32 -7.39 3.82
N SER A 326 -32.12 -8.68 4.12
CA SER A 326 -32.51 -9.86 3.32
C SER A 326 -31.48 -10.39 2.31
N ARG A 327 -30.36 -10.93 2.82
CA ARG A 327 -29.80 -12.18 2.29
C ARG A 327 -29.41 -13.06 3.46
N GLN A 328 -29.90 -14.30 3.46
CA GLN A 328 -29.53 -15.33 4.43
C GLN A 328 -28.05 -15.66 4.23
N ILE A 329 -27.19 -15.06 5.06
CA ILE A 329 -25.76 -15.36 5.12
C ILE A 329 -25.66 -16.66 5.91
N THR A 330 -25.14 -17.69 5.26
CA THR A 330 -24.77 -18.95 5.89
C THR A 330 -23.79 -18.66 7.03
N GLU A 331 -24.07 -19.20 8.22
CA GLU A 331 -23.20 -19.17 9.40
C GLU A 331 -21.85 -19.83 9.05
N HIS A 332 -20.94 -19.04 8.49
CA HIS A 332 -19.54 -19.40 8.39
C HIS A 332 -18.90 -18.94 9.69
N ASP A 333 -18.30 -19.87 10.43
CA ASP A 333 -17.45 -19.61 11.59
C ASP A 333 -16.48 -18.47 11.27
N THR A 334 -16.83 -17.25 11.68
CA THR A 334 -15.99 -16.07 11.52
C THR A 334 -14.89 -16.15 12.56
N GLN A 335 -13.86 -16.92 12.21
CA GLN A 335 -12.63 -16.97 12.97
C GLN A 335 -12.04 -15.54 12.95
N SER A 336 -11.86 -14.97 14.13
CA SER A 336 -11.36 -13.61 14.24
C SER A 336 -9.94 -13.49 13.68
N PRO A 337 -9.52 -12.28 13.28
CA PRO A 337 -8.17 -12.05 12.83
C PRO A 337 -7.17 -12.43 13.94
N ASN A 338 -6.37 -13.46 13.68
CA ASN A 338 -5.25 -13.84 14.54
C ASN A 338 -4.05 -12.98 14.16
N LEU A 339 -4.07 -11.71 14.57
CA LEU A 339 -2.98 -10.78 14.32
C LEU A 339 -1.73 -11.26 15.06
N ARG A 340 -0.65 -11.54 14.32
CA ARG A 340 0.62 -12.07 14.83
C ARG A 340 1.72 -11.02 14.82
N GLU A 341 1.77 -10.21 13.78
CA GLU A 341 2.81 -9.20 13.59
C GLU A 341 2.17 -7.81 13.47
N LEU A 342 2.70 -6.88 14.26
CA LEU A 342 2.29 -5.48 14.22
C LEU A 342 3.51 -4.59 14.02
N VAL A 343 3.50 -3.81 12.93
CA VAL A 343 4.51 -2.80 12.63
C VAL A 343 3.84 -1.43 12.67
N VAL A 344 4.28 -0.56 13.58
CA VAL A 344 3.71 0.79 13.76
C VAL A 344 4.82 1.84 13.77
N ASN A 345 4.51 3.06 13.34
CA ASN A 345 5.43 4.20 13.46
C ASN A 345 4.96 5.26 14.47
N THR A 346 5.71 6.36 14.59
CA THR A 346 5.39 7.55 15.41
C THR A 346 3.92 7.93 15.34
N SER A 347 3.35 7.94 14.13
CA SER A 347 1.96 8.30 13.87
C SER A 347 0.99 7.48 14.71
N CYS A 348 1.13 6.16 14.74
CA CYS A 348 0.20 5.33 15.50
C CYS A 348 0.49 5.32 17.01
N THR A 349 1.61 5.89 17.45
CA THR A 349 2.07 5.80 18.86
C THR A 349 1.87 7.10 19.64
N ASP A 350 1.04 8.03 19.17
CA ASP A 350 0.74 9.26 19.93
C ASP A 350 -0.06 8.99 21.23
N GLY A 351 -0.28 10.03 22.04
CA GLY A 351 -0.95 9.89 23.34
C GLY A 351 -2.40 9.38 23.27
N ASN A 352 -3.09 9.59 22.15
CA ASN A 352 -4.48 9.15 21.98
C ASN A 352 -4.55 7.70 21.49
N ASN A 353 -3.62 7.29 20.62
CA ASN A 353 -3.60 5.97 19.99
C ASN A 353 -2.85 4.94 20.84
N ALA A 354 -1.84 5.36 21.61
CA ALA A 354 -1.02 4.45 22.41
C ALA A 354 -1.84 3.56 23.36
N PRO A 355 -2.83 4.06 24.12
CA PRO A 355 -3.65 3.22 24.98
C PRO A 355 -4.38 2.11 24.22
N ILE A 356 -4.92 2.43 23.03
CA ILE A 356 -5.67 1.48 22.19
C ILE A 356 -4.73 0.45 21.56
N LEU A 357 -3.55 0.88 21.09
CA LEU A 357 -2.52 -0.06 20.62
C LEU A 357 -2.16 -1.08 21.69
N THR A 358 -2.04 -0.65 22.95
CA THR A 358 -1.67 -1.57 24.04
C THR A 358 -2.75 -2.61 24.38
N GLN A 359 -3.99 -2.43 23.90
CA GLN A 359 -5.06 -3.42 24.07
C GLN A 359 -4.89 -4.62 23.15
N ILE A 360 -4.08 -4.49 22.09
CA ILE A 360 -3.77 -5.60 21.19
C ILE A 360 -2.93 -6.63 21.96
N THR A 361 -3.42 -7.87 21.97
CA THR A 361 -2.79 -9.03 22.63
C THR A 361 -2.50 -10.13 21.61
N GLY A 362 -1.76 -11.18 22.00
CA GLY A 362 -1.50 -12.33 21.13
C GLY A 362 -0.48 -12.09 20.01
N LEU A 363 0.21 -10.94 20.00
CA LEU A 363 1.27 -10.63 19.05
C LEU A 363 2.49 -11.52 19.29
N SER A 364 3.04 -12.09 18.22
CA SER A 364 4.33 -12.78 18.20
C SER A 364 5.49 -11.86 17.85
N GLU A 365 5.24 -10.83 17.03
CA GLU A 365 6.24 -9.85 16.63
C GLU A 365 5.68 -8.43 16.74
N LEU A 366 6.43 -7.55 17.40
CA LEU A 366 6.09 -6.14 17.56
C LEU A 366 7.25 -5.26 17.09
N SER A 367 7.02 -4.47 16.05
CA SER A 367 7.99 -3.49 15.53
C SER A 367 7.47 -2.07 15.71
N ILE A 368 8.17 -1.26 16.50
CA ILE A 368 7.84 0.17 16.71
C ILE A 368 8.92 1.05 16.12
N HIS A 369 8.55 1.82 15.09
CA HIS A 369 9.42 2.76 14.39
C HIS A 369 9.29 4.16 14.99
N SER A 370 10.36 4.65 15.59
CA SER A 370 10.46 5.94 16.28
C SER A 370 9.37 6.07 17.37
N PRO A 371 9.45 5.26 18.45
CA PRO A 371 8.44 5.30 19.52
C PRO A 371 8.34 6.69 20.15
N THR A 372 7.11 7.17 20.39
CA THR A 372 6.90 8.40 21.18
C THR A 372 7.07 8.13 22.68
N ARG A 373 7.17 9.19 23.49
CA ARG A 373 7.17 9.07 24.96
C ARG A 373 5.91 8.37 25.49
N ALA A 374 4.74 8.65 24.92
CA ALA A 374 3.47 8.09 25.39
C ALA A 374 3.43 6.55 25.28
N ILE A 375 3.93 5.98 24.17
CA ILE A 375 3.99 4.52 24.03
C ILE A 375 5.08 3.92 24.91
N LEU A 376 6.20 4.62 25.13
CA LEU A 376 7.28 4.14 26.00
C LEU A 376 6.85 4.05 27.46
N ASP A 377 6.02 5.00 27.92
CA ASP A 377 5.48 4.99 29.29
C ASP A 377 4.52 3.80 29.51
N LEU A 378 3.77 3.38 28.48
CA LEU A 378 2.84 2.24 28.52
C LEU A 378 3.49 0.90 28.14
N LEU A 379 4.71 0.92 27.58
CA LEU A 379 5.38 -0.27 27.06
C LEU A 379 5.61 -1.36 28.11
N PRO A 380 6.02 -1.08 29.36
CA PRO A 380 6.25 -2.14 30.36
C PRO A 380 4.98 -2.95 30.66
N ASP A 381 3.83 -2.27 30.82
CA ASP A 381 2.55 -2.92 31.08
C ASP A 381 2.06 -3.70 29.87
N TRP A 382 2.26 -3.17 28.66
CA TRP A 382 1.92 -3.87 27.43
C TRP A 382 2.77 -5.13 27.24
N LEU A 383 4.08 -5.06 27.46
CA LEU A 383 4.97 -6.22 27.40
C LEU A 383 4.65 -7.28 28.44
N ARG A 384 4.20 -6.88 29.64
CA ARG A 384 3.70 -7.84 30.65
C ARG A 384 2.50 -8.62 30.11
N ARG A 385 1.55 -7.96 29.44
CA ARG A 385 0.39 -8.63 28.81
C ARG A 385 0.78 -9.51 27.62
N LEU A 386 1.82 -9.13 26.89
CA LEU A 386 2.32 -9.86 25.72
C LEU A 386 3.33 -10.96 26.06
N SER A 387 3.71 -11.13 27.33
CA SER A 387 4.83 -12.00 27.74
C SER A 387 4.69 -13.46 27.34
N ASP A 388 3.46 -13.96 27.18
CA ASP A 388 3.20 -15.35 26.78
C ASP A 388 3.27 -15.57 25.25
N SER A 389 3.05 -14.52 24.45
CA SER A 389 2.95 -14.64 22.99
C SER A 389 4.12 -14.01 22.23
N LEU A 390 4.73 -12.96 22.78
CA LEU A 390 5.72 -12.14 22.09
C LEU A 390 7.08 -12.83 22.02
N ILE A 391 7.55 -13.05 20.79
CA ILE A 391 8.82 -13.69 20.48
C ILE A 391 9.86 -12.61 20.13
N GLU A 392 9.45 -11.59 19.37
CA GLU A 392 10.35 -10.55 18.86
C GLU A 392 9.82 -9.14 19.14
N LEU A 393 10.72 -8.27 19.62
CA LEU A 393 10.47 -6.85 19.85
C LEU A 393 11.55 -6.03 19.14
N HIS A 394 11.13 -5.21 18.18
CA HIS A 394 12.01 -4.34 17.41
C HIS A 394 11.69 -2.86 17.69
N LEU A 395 12.60 -2.15 18.36
CA LEU A 395 12.51 -0.71 18.57
C LEU A 395 13.51 -0.01 17.64
N LYS A 396 13.01 0.65 16.58
CA LYS A 396 13.87 1.29 15.57
C LYS A 396 13.77 2.81 15.69
N VAL A 397 14.82 3.48 16.12
CA VAL A 397 14.87 4.95 16.17
C VAL A 397 15.34 5.48 14.82
N ARG A 398 14.48 6.18 14.07
CA ARG A 398 14.92 6.98 12.91
C ARG A 398 15.34 8.35 13.38
N PHE A 399 16.61 8.67 13.21
CA PHE A 399 17.10 10.04 13.29
C PHE A 399 16.69 10.76 12.01
N VAL A 400 15.82 11.77 12.14
CA VAL A 400 15.52 12.68 11.02
C VAL A 400 16.72 13.63 10.95
N SER A 401 17.58 13.40 9.97
CA SER A 401 18.77 14.21 9.68
C SER A 401 18.43 15.53 9.02
#